data_AF-B3CA04-F1
#
_entry.id   AF-B3CA04-F1
#
_cell.length_a   1.000
_cell.length_b   1.000
_cell.length_c   1.000
_cell.angle_alpha   90.00
_cell.angle_beta   90.00
_cell.angle_gamma   90.00
#
_symmetry.space_group_name_H-M   'P 1'
#
loop_
_entity.id
_entity.type
_entity.pdbx_description
1 polymer ?
#
loop_
_entity_poly.entity_id
_entity_poly.type
_entity_poly.pdbx_seq_one_letter_code
_entity_poly.pdbx_strand_id
1 'polypeptide(L)'
;MLKSILVGTSLLAASLMLGSCGEKAEKIQDFAEFITIQGQDLIKPDGTKLFIMGTNLGNWLNPEGYMFKFNKTNSPRFINEMFCQLVGPDFTAEFWKAFKDNYIIREDIQFIKNTGANTIRLPFHYKLFTDEDFMGLTAGQDGFARVDSVVEWCREADLYLILDMHDAPGGQTGDNIDDSYGYPWLFESEASQQLYCDIWRKIADRYKNEPVILGYELFNEPIAPYFPNMEELNGKLEDIYKKGVAAIREVDNNHIILLGGAQWNGNFKPFKDSKFDDKIMYTCHRYGGDPTKDDIQTIIDFRDSVNLPMYMGEIGHNTDEWQAAFCQTMRENNIGYTFWPYKKMDGSSFVGITPPENWANILYFSESPRTSYKEIRDARPDQMMVRKAMMDFIEACKLKNCVVQEGYIQSLGMK
;
A
#
# COMPACT_ATOMS: atom_id res chain seq x y z
N MET A 1 -81.34 -28.63 26.12
CA MET A 1 -80.71 -29.27 27.30
C MET A 1 -79.22 -28.98 27.19
N LEU A 2 -78.51 -28.31 28.09
CA LEU A 2 -78.71 -27.96 29.50
C LEU A 2 -77.91 -26.66 29.78
N LYS A 3 -78.54 -25.72 30.52
CA LYS A 3 -78.06 -24.72 31.50
C LYS A 3 -76.84 -23.80 31.17
N SER A 4 -77.06 -22.48 30.98
CA SER A 4 -77.05 -21.37 32.00
C SER A 4 -75.60 -20.90 32.31
N ILE A 5 -75.21 -19.62 32.31
CA ILE A 5 -75.68 -18.49 33.13
C ILE A 5 -75.25 -17.12 32.51
N LEU A 6 -76.19 -16.15 32.58
CA LEU A 6 -76.14 -14.66 32.61
C LEU A 6 -74.84 -14.03 33.21
N VAL A 7 -74.34 -12.84 32.82
CA VAL A 7 -74.78 -11.45 33.17
C VAL A 7 -73.82 -10.50 32.40
N GLY A 8 -74.29 -9.49 31.64
CA GLY A 8 -74.30 -8.04 32.00
C GLY A 8 -72.88 -7.48 32.29
N THR A 9 -72.35 -6.41 31.70
CA THR A 9 -72.89 -5.11 31.30
C THR A 9 -71.72 -4.29 30.72
N SER A 10 -71.89 -3.65 29.56
CA SER A 10 -71.78 -2.19 29.33
C SER A 10 -70.78 -1.80 28.24
N LEU A 11 -71.28 -0.92 27.38
CA LEU A 11 -70.66 -0.34 26.20
C LEU A 11 -69.41 0.49 26.52
N LEU A 12 -68.44 0.49 25.60
CA LEU A 12 -68.08 1.72 24.86
C LEU A 12 -67.31 1.37 23.58
N ALA A 13 -67.72 2.02 22.49
CA ALA A 13 -67.14 1.89 21.16
C ALA A 13 -65.81 2.64 21.06
N ALA A 14 -64.85 2.09 20.31
CA ALA A 14 -63.87 2.88 19.58
C ALA A 14 -63.23 2.03 18.47
N SER A 15 -63.45 2.48 17.24
CA SER A 15 -62.82 2.06 16.00
C SER A 15 -61.29 2.03 16.07
N LEU A 16 -60.69 0.86 15.85
CA LEU A 16 -59.26 0.70 15.60
C LEU A 16 -58.96 0.98 14.12
N MET A 17 -58.56 2.22 13.83
CA MET A 17 -57.79 2.57 12.64
C MET A 17 -56.36 2.04 12.83
N LEU A 18 -55.94 1.08 12.01
CA LEU A 18 -54.56 0.65 11.89
C LEU A 18 -53.75 1.77 11.23
N GLY A 19 -53.15 2.63 12.04
CA GLY A 19 -52.07 3.53 11.63
C GLY A 19 -50.77 2.74 11.52
N SER A 20 -50.32 2.52 10.28
CA SER A 20 -48.96 2.07 9.99
C SER A 20 -48.00 3.21 10.35
N CYS A 21 -47.37 3.12 11.52
CA CYS A 21 -46.14 3.86 11.78
C CYS A 21 -45.02 3.15 11.01
N GLY A 22 -44.72 3.66 9.81
CA GLY A 22 -43.43 3.43 9.19
C GLY A 22 -42.38 4.20 9.96
N GLU A 23 -41.67 3.55 10.86
CA GLU A 23 -40.37 4.04 11.33
C GLU A 23 -39.45 4.09 10.12
N LYS A 24 -39.20 5.29 9.61
CA LYS A 24 -37.99 5.55 8.84
C LYS A 24 -36.83 5.33 9.81
N ALA A 25 -36.21 4.16 9.71
CA ALA A 25 -34.86 3.98 10.24
C ALA A 25 -33.96 4.96 9.48
N GLU A 26 -33.71 6.12 10.07
CA GLU A 26 -32.55 6.92 9.72
C GLU A 26 -31.33 6.03 9.95
N LYS A 27 -30.63 5.70 8.85
CA LYS A 27 -29.28 5.17 8.94
C LYS A 27 -28.44 6.24 9.63
N ILE A 28 -28.21 6.07 10.93
CA ILE A 28 -27.11 6.72 11.62
C ILE A 28 -25.86 6.21 10.92
N GLN A 29 -25.28 7.05 10.07
CA GLN A 29 -23.97 6.80 9.50
C GLN A 29 -23.00 6.97 10.66
N ASP A 30 -22.43 5.85 11.11
CA ASP A 30 -21.64 5.78 12.34
C ASP A 30 -20.28 6.46 12.09
N PHE A 31 -20.24 7.78 12.26
CA PHE A 31 -18.98 8.55 12.26
C PHE A 31 -18.02 8.09 13.39
N ALA A 32 -18.48 7.22 14.30
CA ALA A 32 -17.77 6.78 15.49
C ALA A 32 -16.77 5.62 15.25
N GLU A 33 -16.44 5.25 14.01
CA GLU A 33 -15.50 4.14 13.74
C GLU A 33 -14.22 4.55 12.98
N PHE A 34 -14.18 5.72 12.33
CA PHE A 34 -13.06 6.11 11.47
C PHE A 34 -12.07 7.06 12.15
N ILE A 35 -10.80 7.00 11.72
CA ILE A 35 -9.83 8.05 12.04
C ILE A 35 -10.26 9.37 11.41
N THR A 36 -10.15 10.45 12.18
CA THR A 36 -10.44 11.82 11.73
C THR A 36 -9.19 12.68 11.78
N ILE A 37 -9.24 13.84 11.13
CA ILE A 37 -8.14 14.80 11.08
C ILE A 37 -8.51 16.02 11.94
N GLN A 38 -7.59 16.41 12.82
CA GLN A 38 -7.68 17.68 13.55
C GLN A 38 -6.36 18.44 13.43
N GLY A 39 -6.30 19.38 12.49
CA GLY A 39 -5.06 20.06 12.14
C GLY A 39 -4.02 19.04 11.67
N GLN A 40 -2.90 18.96 12.36
CA GLN A 40 -1.80 18.05 12.04
C GLN A 40 -1.97 16.64 12.64
N ASP A 41 -3.01 16.43 13.45
CA ASP A 41 -3.20 15.20 14.22
C ASP A 41 -4.21 14.25 13.55
N LEU A 42 -3.92 12.96 13.64
CA LEU A 42 -4.88 11.89 13.41
C LEU A 42 -5.55 11.53 14.74
N ILE A 43 -6.88 11.55 14.76
CA ILE A 43 -7.69 11.34 15.96
C ILE A 43 -8.49 10.05 15.82
N LYS A 44 -8.27 9.12 16.75
CA LYS A 44 -9.04 7.87 16.86
C LYS A 44 -10.47 8.16 17.32
N PRO A 45 -11.42 7.22 17.11
CA PRO A 45 -12.78 7.39 17.59
C PRO A 45 -12.92 7.60 19.11
N ASP A 46 -11.97 7.08 19.89
CA ASP A 46 -11.90 7.28 21.35
C ASP A 46 -11.39 8.69 21.76
N GLY A 47 -11.09 9.56 20.79
CA GLY A 47 -10.58 10.92 20.99
C GLY A 47 -9.08 11.01 21.24
N THR A 48 -8.36 9.89 21.30
CA THR A 48 -6.90 9.89 21.47
C THR A 48 -6.17 9.98 20.13
N LYS A 49 -4.92 10.47 20.13
CA LYS A 49 -4.12 10.62 18.92
C LYS A 49 -3.62 9.27 18.41
N LEU A 50 -3.64 9.09 17.09
CA LEU A 50 -2.90 8.04 16.41
C LEU A 50 -1.57 8.62 15.90
N PHE A 51 -0.45 8.05 16.35
CA PHE A 51 0.87 8.31 15.78
C PHE A 51 1.30 7.08 14.99
N ILE A 52 1.41 7.20 13.66
CA ILE A 52 1.71 6.07 12.78
C ILE A 52 3.12 5.54 13.09
N MET A 53 3.21 4.23 13.37
CA MET A 53 4.47 3.50 13.50
C MET A 53 4.30 2.13 12.87
N GLY A 54 5.09 1.82 11.84
CA GLY A 54 4.94 0.55 11.17
C GLY A 54 5.97 0.23 10.09
N THR A 55 5.52 -0.55 9.11
CA THR A 55 6.33 -1.03 8.00
C THR A 55 5.51 -1.18 6.73
N ASN A 56 6.19 -1.47 5.63
CA ASN A 56 5.63 -1.64 4.30
C ASN A 56 5.67 -3.11 3.87
N LEU A 57 4.58 -3.63 3.32
CA LEU A 57 4.51 -4.95 2.68
C LEU A 57 5.09 -4.91 1.25
N GLY A 58 6.25 -4.26 1.10
CA GLY A 58 6.99 -4.17 -0.16
C GLY A 58 7.37 -5.55 -0.71
N ASN A 59 7.73 -5.58 -1.99
CA ASN A 59 8.03 -6.78 -2.78
C ASN A 59 6.88 -7.77 -3.04
N TRP A 60 5.73 -7.62 -2.39
CA TRP A 60 4.69 -8.66 -2.42
C TRP A 60 3.72 -8.49 -3.59
N LEU A 61 2.91 -7.43 -3.55
CA LEU A 61 1.95 -7.07 -4.59
C LEU A 61 2.52 -6.03 -5.57
N ASN A 62 3.74 -5.58 -5.30
CA ASN A 62 4.63 -4.87 -6.21
C ASN A 62 6.08 -5.37 -6.02
N PRO A 63 6.59 -6.31 -6.84
CA PRO A 63 7.94 -6.86 -6.70
C PRO A 63 9.04 -5.93 -7.25
N GLU A 64 10.11 -5.73 -6.47
CA GLU A 64 11.24 -4.87 -6.83
C GLU A 64 12.56 -5.66 -6.92
N GLY A 65 13.35 -5.40 -7.95
CA GLY A 65 14.51 -6.25 -8.27
C GLY A 65 15.54 -6.35 -7.16
N TYR A 66 15.87 -5.22 -6.51
CA TYR A 66 16.92 -5.19 -5.49
C TYR A 66 16.56 -6.04 -4.27
N MET A 67 15.27 -6.25 -4.00
CA MET A 67 14.79 -7.12 -2.92
C MET A 67 14.98 -8.61 -3.22
N PHE A 68 15.19 -8.96 -4.49
CA PHE A 68 15.66 -10.27 -4.97
C PHE A 68 17.18 -10.31 -5.25
N LYS A 69 17.89 -9.20 -4.98
CA LYS A 69 19.30 -8.91 -5.34
C LYS A 69 19.57 -8.63 -6.82
N PHE A 70 18.53 -8.45 -7.63
CA PHE A 70 18.69 -8.07 -9.03
C PHE A 70 19.00 -6.57 -9.15
N ASN A 71 19.80 -6.20 -10.15
CA ASN A 71 20.13 -4.80 -10.41
C ASN A 71 19.53 -4.33 -11.75
N LYS A 72 19.81 -5.03 -12.85
CA LYS A 72 19.21 -4.67 -14.16
C LYS A 72 17.75 -5.05 -14.29
N THR A 73 17.32 -6.06 -13.53
CA THR A 73 15.96 -6.60 -13.56
C THR A 73 15.19 -6.02 -12.38
N ASN A 74 14.76 -4.76 -12.49
CA ASN A 74 14.42 -3.91 -11.34
C ASN A 74 12.95 -3.47 -11.24
N SER A 75 12.08 -3.86 -12.17
CA SER A 75 10.64 -3.62 -12.13
C SER A 75 9.83 -4.91 -12.26
N PRO A 76 8.55 -4.95 -11.85
CA PRO A 76 7.68 -6.12 -11.97
C PRO A 76 7.67 -6.77 -13.35
N ARG A 77 7.54 -5.99 -14.42
CA ARG A 77 7.56 -6.48 -15.81
C ARG A 77 8.89 -7.08 -16.19
N PHE A 78 10.01 -6.43 -15.84
CA PHE A 78 11.34 -6.97 -16.13
C PHE A 78 11.61 -8.27 -15.36
N ILE A 79 11.17 -8.36 -14.10
CA ILE A 79 11.30 -9.58 -13.30
C ILE A 79 10.49 -10.71 -13.92
N ASN A 80 9.22 -10.44 -14.27
CA ASN A 80 8.37 -11.44 -14.92
C ASN A 80 8.95 -11.91 -16.26
N GLU A 81 9.40 -10.99 -17.12
CA GLU A 81 10.03 -11.32 -18.40
C GLU A 81 11.29 -12.17 -18.19
N MET A 82 12.15 -11.79 -17.24
CA MET A 82 13.37 -12.53 -16.92
C MET A 82 13.05 -13.95 -16.44
N PHE A 83 12.06 -14.13 -15.56
CA PHE A 83 11.62 -15.46 -15.14
C PHE A 83 11.03 -16.27 -16.31
N CYS A 84 10.18 -15.68 -17.16
CA CYS A 84 9.66 -16.37 -18.34
C CYS A 84 10.78 -16.83 -19.28
N GLN A 85 11.81 -16.01 -19.49
CA GLN A 85 13.00 -16.37 -20.27
C GLN A 85 13.84 -17.47 -19.62
N LEU A 86 13.85 -17.56 -18.29
CA LEU A 86 14.61 -18.51 -17.50
C LEU A 86 13.94 -19.91 -17.46
N VAL A 87 12.66 -19.96 -17.07
CA VAL A 87 11.95 -21.21 -16.71
C VAL A 87 10.69 -21.48 -17.53
N GLY A 88 10.27 -20.54 -18.38
CA GLY A 88 9.06 -20.63 -19.19
C GLY A 88 7.81 -20.06 -18.47
N PRO A 89 6.80 -19.61 -19.22
CA PRO A 89 5.67 -18.84 -18.69
C PRO A 89 4.80 -19.63 -17.71
N ASP A 90 4.55 -20.91 -17.96
CA ASP A 90 3.68 -21.73 -17.11
C ASP A 90 4.26 -21.88 -15.69
N PHE A 91 5.56 -22.19 -15.60
CA PHE A 91 6.23 -22.28 -14.31
C PHE A 91 6.35 -20.91 -13.63
N THR A 92 6.58 -19.84 -14.40
CA THR A 92 6.58 -18.47 -13.85
C THR A 92 5.23 -18.11 -13.24
N ALA A 93 4.11 -18.49 -13.88
CA ALA A 93 2.78 -18.29 -13.33
C ALA A 93 2.56 -19.08 -12.04
N GLU A 94 3.00 -20.35 -11.98
CA GLU A 94 2.97 -21.16 -10.76
C GLU A 94 3.80 -20.53 -9.63
N PHE A 95 5.01 -20.04 -9.95
CA PHE A 95 5.86 -19.32 -9.01
C PHE A 95 5.17 -18.09 -8.46
N TRP A 96 4.58 -17.25 -9.31
CA TRP A 96 3.92 -16.03 -8.85
C TRP A 96 2.70 -16.30 -7.97
N LYS A 97 1.92 -17.33 -8.31
CA LYS A 97 0.84 -17.79 -7.44
C LYS A 97 1.39 -18.21 -6.08
N ALA A 98 2.42 -19.07 -6.06
CA ALA A 98 3.03 -19.54 -4.83
C ALA A 98 3.65 -18.40 -4.01
N PHE A 99 4.26 -17.41 -4.68
CA PHE A 99 4.80 -16.20 -4.08
C PHE A 99 3.71 -15.37 -3.41
N LYS A 100 2.63 -15.04 -4.13
CA LYS A 100 1.49 -14.31 -3.57
C LYS A 100 0.86 -15.04 -2.37
N ASP A 101 0.82 -16.37 -2.40
CA ASP A 101 0.23 -17.20 -1.34
C ASP A 101 1.11 -17.39 -0.09
N ASN A 102 2.43 -17.13 -0.17
CA ASN A 102 3.37 -17.47 0.92
C ASN A 102 4.31 -16.34 1.34
N TYR A 103 4.42 -15.24 0.58
CA TYR A 103 5.33 -14.15 0.91
C TYR A 103 4.85 -13.36 2.13
N ILE A 104 3.56 -13.00 2.16
CA ILE A 104 2.86 -12.43 3.31
C ILE A 104 1.69 -13.34 3.65
N ILE A 105 1.65 -13.82 4.89
CA ILE A 105 0.55 -14.59 5.47
C ILE A 105 0.09 -13.98 6.80
N ARG A 106 -0.97 -14.51 7.38
CA ARG A 106 -1.54 -14.03 8.65
C ARG A 106 -0.50 -13.93 9.77
N GLU A 107 0.42 -14.89 9.84
CA GLU A 107 1.50 -14.94 10.82
C GLU A 107 2.47 -13.77 10.69
N ASP A 108 2.71 -13.26 9.47
CA ASP A 108 3.52 -12.06 9.24
C ASP A 108 2.85 -10.82 9.85
N ILE A 109 1.54 -10.66 9.66
CA ILE A 109 0.77 -9.54 10.21
C ILE A 109 0.78 -9.57 11.75
N GLN A 110 0.60 -10.76 12.33
CA GLN A 110 0.69 -10.90 13.79
C GLN A 110 2.10 -10.65 14.32
N PHE A 111 3.14 -11.07 13.59
CA PHE A 111 4.51 -10.72 13.93
C PHE A 111 4.73 -9.21 13.93
N ILE A 112 4.27 -8.49 12.89
CA ILE A 112 4.36 -7.03 12.80
C ILE A 112 3.65 -6.36 13.99
N LYS A 113 2.45 -6.81 14.39
CA LYS A 113 1.81 -6.30 15.61
C LYS A 113 2.64 -6.54 16.85
N ASN A 114 3.27 -7.71 16.97
CA ASN A 114 4.06 -8.08 18.15
C ASN A 114 5.34 -7.27 18.31
N THR A 115 5.88 -6.68 17.24
CA THR A 115 6.95 -5.68 17.36
C THR A 115 6.44 -4.36 17.95
N GLY A 116 5.12 -4.16 18.05
CA GLY A 116 4.54 -2.91 18.54
C GLY A 116 4.22 -1.89 17.44
N ALA A 117 4.27 -2.30 16.16
CA ALA A 117 3.67 -1.52 15.09
C ALA A 117 2.15 -1.36 15.30
N ASN A 118 1.59 -0.28 14.77
CA ASN A 118 0.15 0.00 14.78
C ASN A 118 -0.45 0.18 13.38
N THR A 119 0.40 0.29 12.34
CA THR A 119 -0.02 0.56 10.97
C THR A 119 0.82 -0.26 9.99
N ILE A 120 0.20 -0.72 8.91
CA ILE A 120 0.86 -1.34 7.77
C ILE A 120 0.54 -0.52 6.53
N ARG A 121 1.54 -0.25 5.69
CA ARG A 121 1.33 0.24 4.31
C ARG A 121 1.43 -0.94 3.35
N LEU A 122 0.44 -1.08 2.47
CA LEU A 122 0.35 -2.13 1.45
C LEU A 122 0.51 -1.51 0.06
N PRO A 123 1.74 -1.51 -0.47
CA PRO A 123 2.02 -1.20 -1.87
C PRO A 123 1.39 -2.24 -2.79
N PHE A 124 0.71 -1.79 -3.83
CA PHE A 124 0.13 -2.67 -4.85
C PHE A 124 0.26 -2.06 -6.25
N HIS A 125 0.36 -2.94 -7.24
CA HIS A 125 0.30 -2.54 -8.64
C HIS A 125 -1.16 -2.48 -9.14
N TYR A 126 -1.54 -1.43 -9.89
CA TYR A 126 -2.92 -1.24 -10.39
C TYR A 126 -3.51 -2.43 -11.17
N LYS A 127 -2.67 -3.21 -11.86
CA LYS A 127 -3.10 -4.34 -12.69
C LYS A 127 -3.79 -5.44 -11.87
N LEU A 128 -3.58 -5.48 -10.55
CA LEU A 128 -4.32 -6.38 -9.65
C LEU A 128 -5.85 -6.16 -9.67
N PHE A 129 -6.31 -5.06 -10.24
CA PHE A 129 -7.73 -4.68 -10.35
C PHE A 129 -8.21 -4.53 -11.80
N THR A 130 -7.44 -5.03 -12.76
CA THR A 130 -7.78 -5.02 -14.20
C THR A 130 -7.75 -6.45 -14.78
N ASP A 131 -7.97 -6.59 -16.08
CA ASP A 131 -7.79 -7.86 -16.82
C ASP A 131 -6.46 -7.88 -17.59
N GLU A 132 -5.49 -7.05 -17.21
CA GLU A 132 -4.15 -7.09 -17.79
C GLU A 132 -3.34 -8.26 -17.22
N ASP A 133 -2.38 -8.76 -18.01
CA ASP A 133 -1.43 -9.77 -17.54
C ASP A 133 -0.56 -9.21 -16.41
N PHE A 134 -0.62 -9.87 -15.26
CA PHE A 134 0.15 -9.51 -14.09
C PHE A 134 0.38 -10.73 -13.18
N MET A 135 1.64 -10.94 -12.80
CA MET A 135 2.07 -11.97 -11.84
C MET A 135 1.36 -13.33 -12.01
N GLY A 136 1.36 -13.85 -13.24
CA GLY A 136 0.88 -15.19 -13.56
C GLY A 136 -0.63 -15.32 -13.84
N LEU A 137 -1.38 -14.23 -13.80
CA LEU A 137 -2.81 -14.19 -14.18
C LEU A 137 -2.99 -13.29 -15.40
N THR A 138 -3.73 -13.78 -16.40
CA THR A 138 -4.00 -13.05 -17.65
C THR A 138 -5.37 -12.37 -17.69
N ALA A 139 -6.24 -12.65 -16.71
CA ALA A 139 -7.54 -12.03 -16.47
C ALA A 139 -8.04 -12.46 -15.08
N GLY A 140 -9.09 -11.81 -14.55
CA GLY A 140 -9.71 -12.23 -13.30
C GLY A 140 -8.75 -12.18 -12.12
N GLN A 141 -8.04 -11.05 -12.01
CA GLN A 141 -7.00 -10.82 -11.01
C GLN A 141 -7.52 -11.01 -9.58
N ASP A 142 -6.62 -11.42 -8.69
CA ASP A 142 -6.94 -11.75 -7.30
C ASP A 142 -6.74 -10.58 -6.32
N GLY A 143 -6.53 -9.36 -6.82
CA GLY A 143 -6.20 -8.17 -6.03
C GLY A 143 -7.14 -7.94 -4.84
N PHE A 144 -8.46 -7.94 -5.08
CA PHE A 144 -9.43 -7.78 -4.00
C PHE A 144 -9.36 -8.89 -2.95
N ALA A 145 -9.21 -10.14 -3.37
CA ALA A 145 -9.09 -11.25 -2.42
C ALA A 145 -7.82 -11.15 -1.55
N ARG A 146 -6.72 -10.61 -2.11
CA ARG A 146 -5.49 -10.33 -1.35
C ARG A 146 -5.71 -9.22 -0.34
N VAL A 147 -6.26 -8.08 -0.76
CA VAL A 147 -6.53 -6.94 0.14
C VAL A 147 -7.53 -7.33 1.23
N ASP A 148 -8.61 -8.05 0.90
CA ASP A 148 -9.59 -8.55 1.87
C ASP A 148 -8.93 -9.42 2.96
N SER A 149 -7.96 -10.27 2.56
CA SER A 149 -7.22 -11.11 3.50
C SER A 149 -6.39 -10.26 4.46
N VAL A 150 -5.69 -9.24 3.96
CA VAL A 150 -4.89 -8.32 4.79
C VAL A 150 -5.78 -7.50 5.71
N VAL A 151 -6.92 -7.01 5.23
CA VAL A 151 -7.91 -6.29 6.05
C VAL A 151 -8.37 -7.16 7.22
N GLU A 152 -8.70 -8.43 6.99
CA GLU A 152 -9.09 -9.36 8.06
C GLU A 152 -7.94 -9.59 9.05
N TRP A 153 -6.73 -9.83 8.57
CA TRP A 153 -5.58 -10.07 9.44
C TRP A 153 -5.21 -8.82 10.26
N CYS A 154 -5.29 -7.63 9.68
CA CYS A 154 -5.10 -6.36 10.37
C CYS A 154 -6.19 -6.12 11.42
N ARG A 155 -7.45 -6.46 11.14
CA ARG A 155 -8.54 -6.41 12.12
C ARG A 155 -8.25 -7.28 13.33
N GLU A 156 -7.89 -8.54 13.09
CA GLU A 156 -7.55 -9.51 14.15
C GLU A 156 -6.33 -9.06 14.98
N ALA A 157 -5.40 -8.32 14.36
CA ALA A 157 -4.18 -7.84 14.99
C ALA A 157 -4.30 -6.42 15.56
N ASP A 158 -5.45 -5.74 15.42
CA ASP A 158 -5.61 -4.34 15.82
C ASP A 158 -4.53 -3.44 15.16
N LEU A 159 -4.39 -3.57 13.84
CA LEU A 159 -3.51 -2.75 12.99
C LEU A 159 -4.35 -1.96 12.00
N TYR A 160 -3.93 -0.73 11.72
CA TYR A 160 -4.46 0.05 10.60
C TYR A 160 -3.76 -0.32 9.29
N LEU A 161 -4.45 -0.14 8.17
CA LEU A 161 -3.94 -0.43 6.83
C LEU A 161 -4.00 0.82 5.94
N ILE A 162 -2.88 1.17 5.31
CA ILE A 162 -2.84 2.15 4.21
C ILE A 162 -2.77 1.36 2.91
N LEU A 163 -3.66 1.66 1.97
CA LEU A 163 -3.62 1.10 0.62
C LEU A 163 -2.87 2.08 -0.29
N ASP A 164 -1.74 1.63 -0.85
CA ASP A 164 -0.86 2.45 -1.69
C ASP A 164 -0.84 1.92 -3.13
N MET A 165 -1.35 2.70 -4.07
CA MET A 165 -1.21 2.39 -5.50
C MET A 165 0.22 2.72 -5.95
N HIS A 166 1.10 1.78 -5.70
CA HIS A 166 2.53 1.95 -5.91
C HIS A 166 2.90 2.05 -7.39
N ASP A 167 2.11 1.42 -8.26
CA ASP A 167 2.20 1.53 -9.70
C ASP A 167 0.83 1.97 -10.21
N ALA A 168 0.75 3.18 -10.76
CA ALA A 168 -0.45 3.71 -11.38
C ALA A 168 -0.50 3.39 -12.88
N PRO A 169 -1.69 3.38 -13.52
CA PRO A 169 -1.80 3.25 -14.96
C PRO A 169 -0.89 4.23 -15.73
N GLY A 170 -0.08 3.69 -16.64
CA GLY A 170 0.90 4.48 -17.42
C GLY A 170 2.19 4.85 -16.67
N GLY A 171 2.26 4.66 -15.36
CA GLY A 171 3.39 5.08 -14.52
C GLY A 171 3.29 6.54 -14.11
N GLN A 172 3.50 6.81 -12.82
CA GLN A 172 3.49 8.13 -12.22
C GLN A 172 4.89 8.74 -12.05
N THR A 173 5.94 7.93 -12.05
CA THR A 173 7.33 8.30 -11.75
C THR A 173 8.18 8.31 -13.01
N GLY A 174 8.02 7.29 -13.86
CA GLY A 174 8.86 7.09 -15.03
C GLY A 174 10.19 6.38 -14.75
N ASP A 175 10.26 5.58 -13.69
CA ASP A 175 11.45 4.80 -13.30
C ASP A 175 11.08 3.35 -12.94
N ASN A 176 11.98 2.59 -12.33
CA ASN A 176 11.75 1.18 -12.05
C ASN A 176 10.65 0.90 -11.01
N ILE A 177 10.38 1.85 -10.12
CA ILE A 177 9.49 1.67 -8.96
C ILE A 177 7.99 1.68 -9.31
N ASP A 178 7.62 2.14 -10.52
CA ASP A 178 6.22 2.25 -10.97
C ASP A 178 5.88 1.38 -12.19
N ASP A 179 6.78 0.44 -12.52
CA ASP A 179 6.72 -0.47 -13.68
C ASP A 179 6.43 0.24 -15.02
N SER A 180 6.78 1.53 -15.11
CA SER A 180 6.53 2.34 -16.30
C SER A 180 7.41 1.92 -17.49
N TYR A 181 7.20 2.63 -18.60
CA TYR A 181 8.05 2.51 -19.79
C TYR A 181 9.15 3.59 -19.81
N GLY A 182 9.62 4.03 -18.64
CA GLY A 182 10.67 5.04 -18.50
C GLY A 182 10.19 6.49 -18.64
N TYR A 183 8.89 6.73 -18.51
CA TYR A 183 8.28 8.04 -18.54
C TYR A 183 6.94 8.04 -17.78
N PRO A 184 6.57 9.12 -17.07
CA PRO A 184 5.36 9.17 -16.25
C PRO A 184 4.11 9.45 -17.11
N TRP A 185 3.69 8.47 -17.91
CA TRP A 185 2.60 8.66 -18.88
C TRP A 185 1.23 8.95 -18.24
N LEU A 186 1.05 8.70 -16.94
CA LEU A 186 -0.14 9.12 -16.20
C LEU A 186 -0.45 10.62 -16.40
N PHE A 187 0.58 11.46 -16.56
CA PHE A 187 0.43 12.91 -16.67
C PHE A 187 0.12 13.41 -18.09
N GLU A 188 0.08 12.51 -19.07
CA GLU A 188 -0.22 12.85 -20.47
C GLU A 188 -1.41 12.08 -21.04
N SER A 189 -1.58 10.82 -20.62
CA SER A 189 -2.59 9.92 -21.16
C SER A 189 -3.92 10.07 -20.44
N GLU A 190 -4.92 10.65 -21.11
CA GLU A 190 -6.31 10.70 -20.61
C GLU A 190 -6.87 9.30 -20.32
N ALA A 191 -6.51 8.31 -21.14
CA ALA A 191 -6.93 6.92 -20.93
C ALA A 191 -6.34 6.33 -19.64
N SER A 192 -5.07 6.61 -19.35
CA SER A 192 -4.42 6.19 -18.10
C SER A 192 -5.05 6.89 -16.89
N GLN A 193 -5.35 8.18 -16.99
CA GLN A 193 -6.02 8.94 -15.93
C GLN A 193 -7.43 8.42 -15.66
N GLN A 194 -8.18 8.08 -16.70
CA GLN A 194 -9.50 7.49 -16.58
C GLN A 194 -9.44 6.12 -15.89
N LEU A 195 -8.51 5.25 -16.31
CA LEU A 195 -8.31 3.94 -15.68
C LEU A 195 -7.90 4.08 -14.21
N TYR A 196 -7.02 5.03 -13.90
CA TYR A 196 -6.61 5.37 -12.53
C TYR A 196 -7.82 5.76 -11.67
N CYS A 197 -8.69 6.65 -12.16
CA CYS A 197 -9.92 7.04 -11.46
C CYS A 197 -10.89 5.87 -11.29
N ASP A 198 -11.07 5.04 -12.33
CA ASP A 198 -11.97 3.89 -12.31
C ASP A 198 -11.53 2.82 -11.29
N ILE A 199 -10.22 2.57 -11.19
CA ILE A 199 -9.68 1.62 -10.22
C ILE A 199 -9.87 2.16 -8.80
N TRP A 200 -9.53 3.42 -8.55
CA TRP A 200 -9.71 4.01 -7.23
C TRP A 200 -11.17 4.04 -6.79
N ARG A 201 -12.10 4.38 -7.70
CA ARG A 201 -13.54 4.31 -7.40
C ARG A 201 -13.99 2.88 -7.05
N LYS A 202 -13.49 1.86 -7.75
CA LYS A 202 -13.80 0.44 -7.43
C LYS A 202 -13.25 0.03 -6.06
N ILE A 203 -12.02 0.42 -5.74
CA ILE A 203 -11.39 0.15 -4.43
C ILE A 203 -12.20 0.84 -3.32
N ALA A 204 -12.46 2.14 -3.48
CA ALA A 204 -13.21 2.93 -2.52
C ALA A 204 -14.64 2.41 -2.33
N ASP A 205 -15.37 2.06 -3.39
CA ASP A 205 -16.74 1.55 -3.26
C ASP A 205 -16.80 0.25 -2.45
N ARG A 206 -15.80 -0.62 -2.63
CA ARG A 206 -15.67 -1.87 -1.87
C ARG A 206 -15.37 -1.62 -0.40
N TYR A 207 -14.48 -0.67 -0.10
CA TYR A 207 -13.93 -0.48 1.24
C TYR A 207 -14.49 0.71 2.01
N LYS A 208 -15.43 1.49 1.47
CA LYS A 208 -15.99 2.70 2.11
C LYS A 208 -16.48 2.55 3.55
N ASN A 209 -16.83 1.34 3.99
CA ASN A 209 -17.30 1.05 5.35
C ASN A 209 -16.27 0.23 6.17
N GLU A 210 -15.00 0.23 5.78
CA GLU A 210 -13.94 -0.58 6.39
C GLU A 210 -13.00 0.25 7.29
N PRO A 211 -13.28 0.41 8.60
CA PRO A 211 -12.49 1.29 9.47
C PRO A 211 -11.06 0.81 9.73
N VAL A 212 -10.72 -0.45 9.38
CA VAL A 212 -9.33 -0.94 9.42
C VAL A 212 -8.45 -0.18 8.43
N ILE A 213 -9.02 0.25 7.31
CA ILE A 213 -8.29 1.07 6.35
C ILE A 213 -8.19 2.48 6.90
N LEU A 214 -6.96 2.94 7.12
CA LEU A 214 -6.67 4.31 7.54
C LEU A 214 -6.91 5.29 6.39
N GLY A 215 -6.49 4.92 5.19
CA GLY A 215 -6.60 5.77 4.03
C GLY A 215 -6.03 5.19 2.74
N TYR A 216 -6.15 5.99 1.69
CA TYR A 216 -5.77 5.67 0.32
C TYR A 216 -4.61 6.58 -0.13
N GLU A 217 -3.43 6.01 -0.35
CA GLU A 217 -2.31 6.71 -0.98
C GLU A 217 -2.41 6.58 -2.49
N LEU A 218 -2.74 7.70 -3.12
CA LEU A 218 -3.24 7.70 -4.48
C LEU A 218 -2.22 7.24 -5.51
N PHE A 219 -0.95 7.60 -5.33
CA PHE A 219 0.17 6.99 -6.03
C PHE A 219 1.52 7.35 -5.40
N ASN A 220 2.48 6.45 -5.57
CA ASN A 220 3.82 6.53 -5.01
C ASN A 220 4.76 7.42 -5.82
N GLU A 221 5.54 8.29 -5.17
CA GLU A 221 6.72 8.97 -5.73
C GLU A 221 6.59 9.58 -7.14
N PRO A 222 5.58 10.44 -7.40
CA PRO A 222 5.35 10.96 -8.74
C PRO A 222 6.50 11.81 -9.28
N ILE A 223 6.74 11.70 -10.59
CA ILE A 223 7.63 12.53 -11.41
C ILE A 223 9.08 12.55 -10.91
N ALA A 224 9.93 11.71 -11.52
CA ALA A 224 11.36 11.76 -11.27
C ALA A 224 12.03 13.10 -11.68
N PRO A 225 13.17 13.48 -11.07
CA PRO A 225 13.73 14.84 -11.19
C PRO A 225 14.49 15.13 -12.49
N TYR A 226 14.59 14.16 -13.40
CA TYR A 226 15.51 14.22 -14.54
C TYR A 226 14.82 14.40 -15.90
N PHE A 227 13.50 14.63 -15.94
CA PHE A 227 12.79 14.88 -17.19
C PHE A 227 12.97 16.32 -17.69
N PRO A 228 13.22 16.54 -19.00
CA PRO A 228 13.33 17.88 -19.56
C PRO A 228 12.09 18.76 -19.36
N ASN A 229 10.89 18.16 -19.32
CA ASN A 229 9.62 18.85 -19.08
C ASN A 229 9.10 18.70 -17.64
N MET A 230 9.98 18.45 -16.65
CA MET A 230 9.62 18.26 -15.25
C MET A 230 8.71 19.37 -14.68
N GLU A 231 8.97 20.64 -14.99
CA GLU A 231 8.13 21.75 -14.48
C GLU A 231 6.70 21.70 -15.05
N GLU A 232 6.53 21.26 -16.30
CA GLU A 232 5.21 21.04 -16.89
C GLU A 232 4.49 19.89 -16.18
N LEU A 233 5.19 18.77 -15.94
CA LEU A 233 4.66 17.62 -15.23
C LEU A 233 4.26 17.99 -13.79
N ASN A 234 5.11 18.74 -13.08
CA ASN A 234 4.83 19.26 -11.74
C ASN A 234 3.57 20.13 -11.75
N GLY A 235 3.37 20.95 -12.78
CA GLY A 235 2.15 21.76 -12.94
C GLY A 235 0.86 20.95 -13.08
N LYS A 236 0.94 19.67 -13.44
CA LYS A 236 -0.23 18.77 -13.59
C LYS A 236 -0.53 17.95 -12.33
N LEU A 237 0.39 17.89 -11.37
CA LEU A 237 0.31 16.95 -10.25
C LEU A 237 -0.94 17.10 -9.39
N GLU A 238 -1.24 18.32 -8.94
CA GLU A 238 -2.42 18.55 -8.10
C GLU A 238 -3.72 18.20 -8.82
N ASP A 239 -3.82 18.48 -10.12
CA ASP A 239 -5.02 18.19 -10.91
C ASP A 239 -5.25 16.68 -11.07
N ILE A 240 -4.20 15.88 -11.24
CA ILE A 240 -4.31 14.41 -11.27
C ILE A 240 -4.78 13.86 -9.92
N TYR A 241 -4.24 14.38 -8.81
CA TYR A 241 -4.73 14.00 -7.49
C TYR A 241 -6.20 14.38 -7.30
N LYS A 242 -6.61 15.60 -7.69
CA LYS A 242 -8.01 16.04 -7.62
C LYS A 242 -8.96 15.13 -8.42
N LYS A 243 -8.54 14.63 -9.59
CA LYS A 243 -9.32 13.64 -10.35
C LYS A 243 -9.53 12.34 -9.56
N GLY A 244 -8.47 11.81 -8.97
CA GLY A 244 -8.54 10.59 -8.14
C GLY A 244 -9.43 10.78 -6.90
N VAL A 245 -9.24 11.90 -6.18
CA VAL A 245 -10.06 12.26 -5.02
C VAL A 245 -11.53 12.38 -5.41
N ALA A 246 -11.85 13.11 -6.48
CA ALA A 246 -13.23 13.25 -6.93
C ALA A 246 -13.88 11.89 -7.23
N ALA A 247 -13.16 10.99 -7.91
CA ALA A 247 -13.66 9.65 -8.23
C ALA A 247 -13.90 8.78 -6.98
N ILE A 248 -13.06 8.91 -5.96
CA ILE A 248 -13.25 8.24 -4.65
C ILE A 248 -14.47 8.82 -3.93
N ARG A 249 -14.59 10.16 -3.88
CA ARG A 249 -15.68 10.85 -3.18
C ARG A 249 -17.06 10.63 -3.81
N GLU A 250 -17.14 10.13 -5.05
CA GLU A 250 -18.40 9.63 -5.62
C GLU A 250 -19.03 8.50 -4.79
N VAL A 251 -18.22 7.72 -4.08
CA VAL A 251 -18.64 6.48 -3.39
C VAL A 251 -18.24 6.41 -1.92
N ASP A 252 -17.21 7.14 -1.50
CA ASP A 252 -16.64 7.06 -0.15
C ASP A 252 -16.26 8.44 0.42
N ASN A 253 -16.91 8.82 1.52
CA ASN A 253 -16.67 10.07 2.24
C ASN A 253 -15.99 9.87 3.61
N ASN A 254 -15.57 8.64 3.94
CA ASN A 254 -15.08 8.29 5.26
C ASN A 254 -13.54 8.36 5.34
N HIS A 255 -12.85 7.74 4.38
CA HIS A 255 -11.40 7.53 4.45
C HIS A 255 -10.56 8.78 4.18
N ILE A 256 -9.37 8.80 4.80
CA ILE A 256 -8.33 9.79 4.54
C ILE A 256 -7.69 9.51 3.18
N ILE A 257 -7.37 10.58 2.44
CA ILE A 257 -6.61 10.48 1.19
C ILE A 257 -5.18 10.96 1.43
N LEU A 258 -4.21 10.15 1.04
CA LEU A 258 -2.79 10.42 1.15
C LEU A 258 -2.24 10.91 -0.19
N LEU A 259 -1.56 12.06 -0.19
CA LEU A 259 -0.99 12.69 -1.38
C LEU A 259 0.53 12.81 -1.25
N GLY A 260 1.27 12.19 -2.17
CA GLY A 260 2.72 12.23 -2.23
C GLY A 260 3.27 13.45 -2.96
N GLY A 261 4.39 13.99 -2.49
CA GLY A 261 5.13 15.05 -3.19
C GLY A 261 5.71 14.58 -4.53
N ALA A 262 5.97 15.52 -5.45
CA ALA A 262 6.75 15.20 -6.63
C ALA A 262 8.19 14.81 -6.26
N GLN A 263 8.94 14.22 -7.20
CA GLN A 263 10.35 13.87 -7.03
C GLN A 263 10.58 13.03 -5.77
N TRP A 264 10.22 11.75 -5.84
CA TRP A 264 10.44 10.77 -4.76
C TRP A 264 9.73 11.16 -3.45
N ASN A 265 8.50 11.67 -3.55
CA ASN A 265 7.74 12.16 -2.39
C ASN A 265 8.48 13.25 -1.57
N GLY A 266 9.40 13.99 -2.21
CA GLY A 266 10.26 14.99 -1.54
C GLY A 266 9.92 16.45 -1.86
N ASN A 267 9.17 16.72 -2.93
CA ASN A 267 8.87 18.09 -3.39
C ASN A 267 7.37 18.40 -3.33
N PHE A 268 6.97 19.22 -2.35
CA PHE A 268 5.59 19.64 -2.14
C PHE A 268 5.22 20.98 -2.80
N LYS A 269 6.17 21.66 -3.45
CA LYS A 269 5.92 22.93 -4.16
C LYS A 269 4.79 22.86 -5.22
N PRO A 270 4.53 21.72 -5.89
CA PRO A 270 3.44 21.63 -6.85
C PRO A 270 2.05 21.88 -6.24
N PHE A 271 1.84 21.57 -4.96
CA PHE A 271 0.55 21.78 -4.31
C PHE A 271 0.26 23.27 -4.08
N LYS A 272 -0.96 23.70 -4.39
CA LYS A 272 -1.49 25.07 -4.34
C LYS A 272 -2.77 25.18 -3.52
N ASP A 273 -3.58 24.12 -3.48
CA ASP A 273 -4.85 24.09 -2.79
C ASP A 273 -4.94 22.84 -1.90
N SER A 274 -4.98 23.05 -0.59
CA SER A 274 -5.13 21.98 0.40
C SER A 274 -6.56 21.88 0.96
N LYS A 275 -7.52 22.63 0.40
CA LYS A 275 -8.90 22.74 0.90
C LYS A 275 -9.94 22.13 -0.03
N PHE A 276 -9.51 21.46 -1.11
CA PHE A 276 -10.43 20.78 -2.03
C PHE A 276 -11.03 19.49 -1.47
N ASP A 277 -10.46 18.94 -0.38
CA ASP A 277 -11.00 17.83 0.40
C ASP A 277 -10.68 18.07 1.89
N ASP A 278 -11.54 17.62 2.80
CA ASP A 278 -11.41 17.86 4.24
C ASP A 278 -10.65 16.75 4.99
N LYS A 279 -10.27 15.67 4.28
CA LYS A 279 -9.62 14.48 4.83
C LYS A 279 -8.31 14.16 4.08
N ILE A 280 -7.47 15.18 3.87
CA ILE A 280 -6.16 15.04 3.24
C ILE A 280 -5.05 14.84 4.30
N MET A 281 -4.19 13.85 4.06
CA MET A 281 -2.88 13.70 4.67
C MET A 281 -1.81 13.75 3.58
N TYR A 282 -0.65 14.36 3.85
CA TYR A 282 0.48 14.31 2.91
C TYR A 282 1.46 13.20 3.31
N THR A 283 2.06 12.57 2.31
CA THR A 283 3.09 11.52 2.50
C THR A 283 4.42 11.96 1.89
N CYS A 284 5.51 11.73 2.62
CA CYS A 284 6.88 12.11 2.25
C CYS A 284 7.83 10.92 2.42
N HIS A 285 8.88 10.84 1.61
CA HIS A 285 9.88 9.77 1.70
C HIS A 285 11.29 10.32 1.91
N ARG A 286 12.15 9.56 2.61
CA ARG A 286 13.54 9.94 2.84
C ARG A 286 14.44 8.73 3.10
N TYR A 287 15.41 8.50 2.21
CA TYR A 287 16.43 7.43 2.34
C TYR A 287 17.86 7.94 2.64
N GLY A 288 18.09 9.25 2.69
CA GLY A 288 19.41 9.84 2.96
C GLY A 288 19.35 11.15 3.76
N GLY A 289 20.50 11.79 3.98
CA GLY A 289 20.65 12.98 4.82
C GLY A 289 20.92 12.66 6.29
N ASP A 290 21.13 13.69 7.11
CA ASP A 290 21.32 13.51 8.55
C ASP A 290 19.95 13.32 9.24
N PRO A 291 19.89 12.60 10.38
CA PRO A 291 18.64 12.26 11.05
C PRO A 291 18.11 13.44 11.90
N THR A 292 18.13 14.66 11.34
CA THR A 292 17.89 15.91 12.07
C THR A 292 16.66 16.65 11.57
N LYS A 293 16.14 17.55 12.40
CA LYS A 293 15.02 18.44 12.02
C LYS A 293 15.37 19.30 10.80
N ASP A 294 16.58 19.85 10.77
CA ASP A 294 17.03 20.76 9.71
C ASP A 294 16.98 20.07 8.33
N ASP A 295 17.32 18.79 8.27
CA ASP A 295 17.29 17.99 7.03
C ASP A 295 15.88 17.75 6.47
N ILE A 296 14.85 17.80 7.31
CA ILE A 296 13.44 17.68 6.91
C ILE A 296 12.66 18.98 7.08
N GLN A 297 13.34 20.12 7.26
CA GLN A 297 12.68 21.39 7.57
C GLN A 297 11.70 21.80 6.47
N THR A 298 12.01 21.54 5.20
CA THR A 298 11.10 21.85 4.08
C THR A 298 9.79 21.07 4.12
N ILE A 299 9.81 19.83 4.62
CA ILE A 299 8.63 18.98 4.81
C ILE A 299 7.79 19.54 5.98
N ILE A 300 8.45 19.91 7.08
CA ILE A 300 7.81 20.51 8.25
C ILE A 300 7.16 21.84 7.90
N ASP A 301 7.88 22.72 7.19
CA ASP A 301 7.38 24.03 6.76
C ASP A 301 6.14 23.89 5.87
N PHE A 302 6.15 22.92 4.94
CA PHE A 302 4.98 22.64 4.12
C PHE A 302 3.80 22.16 4.96
N ARG A 303 4.01 21.15 5.82
CA ARG A 303 2.99 20.62 6.75
C ARG A 303 2.36 21.73 7.60
N ASP A 304 3.19 22.60 8.17
CA ASP A 304 2.75 23.72 8.99
C ASP A 304 1.94 24.74 8.17
N SER A 305 2.34 25.00 6.91
CA SER A 305 1.65 25.95 6.03
C SER A 305 0.22 25.52 5.66
N VAL A 306 -0.01 24.21 5.50
CA VAL A 306 -1.34 23.67 5.15
C VAL A 306 -2.17 23.29 6.38
N ASN A 307 -1.51 23.09 7.53
CA ASN A 307 -2.08 22.63 8.79
C ASN A 307 -2.87 21.30 8.64
N LEU A 308 -2.24 20.33 7.99
CA LEU A 308 -2.74 18.97 7.77
C LEU A 308 -1.70 17.94 8.22
N PRO A 309 -2.06 16.66 8.42
CA PRO A 309 -1.11 15.64 8.83
C PRO A 309 -0.04 15.38 7.78
N MET A 310 1.17 15.04 8.24
CA MET A 310 2.29 14.58 7.41
C MET A 310 2.78 13.23 7.94
N TYR A 311 3.06 12.34 7.00
CA TYR A 311 3.46 10.96 7.26
C TYR A 311 4.71 10.62 6.42
N MET A 312 5.70 9.96 7.02
CA MET A 312 6.87 9.43 6.34
C MET A 312 6.57 8.02 5.84
N GLY A 313 6.06 7.90 4.61
CA GLY A 313 5.62 6.64 4.02
C GLY A 313 6.76 5.63 3.80
N GLU A 314 7.95 6.14 3.49
CA GLU A 314 9.12 5.31 3.28
C GLU A 314 10.40 5.91 3.81
N ILE A 315 11.16 5.01 4.44
CA ILE A 315 12.45 5.27 5.03
C ILE A 315 13.16 3.96 5.35
N GLY A 316 14.48 3.93 5.27
CA GLY A 316 15.26 2.79 5.74
C GLY A 316 16.70 2.82 5.29
N HIS A 317 17.29 1.63 5.18
CA HIS A 317 18.60 1.39 4.57
C HIS A 317 19.77 2.20 5.16
N ASN A 318 19.71 2.47 6.47
CA ASN A 318 20.76 3.15 7.25
C ASN A 318 21.14 2.33 8.50
N THR A 319 22.12 2.81 9.29
CA THR A 319 22.52 2.16 10.54
C THR A 319 21.44 2.28 11.61
N ASP A 320 21.43 1.36 12.58
CA ASP A 320 20.46 1.36 13.67
C ASP A 320 20.52 2.66 14.50
N GLU A 321 21.71 3.24 14.70
CA GLU A 321 21.85 4.52 15.41
C GLU A 321 21.20 5.68 14.65
N TRP A 322 21.36 5.70 13.33
CA TRP A 322 20.73 6.72 12.48
C TRP A 322 19.21 6.57 12.49
N GLN A 323 18.70 5.34 12.39
CA GLN A 323 17.26 5.06 12.41
C GLN A 323 16.63 5.48 13.74
N ALA A 324 17.29 5.17 14.87
CA ALA A 324 16.83 5.57 16.20
C ALA A 324 16.79 7.10 16.37
N ALA A 325 17.85 7.79 15.95
CA ALA A 325 17.90 9.25 15.98
C ALA A 325 16.79 9.86 15.12
N PHE A 326 16.53 9.31 13.94
CA PHE A 326 15.53 9.90 13.06
C PHE A 326 14.10 9.58 13.47
N CYS A 327 13.85 8.40 14.05
CA CYS A 327 12.57 8.10 14.70
C CYS A 327 12.29 9.09 15.84
N GLN A 328 13.31 9.50 16.60
CA GLN A 328 13.16 10.56 17.59
C GLN A 328 12.81 11.90 16.93
N THR A 329 13.55 12.33 15.92
CA THR A 329 13.28 13.56 15.15
C THR A 329 11.84 13.59 14.61
N MET A 330 11.36 12.49 14.03
CA MET A 330 9.99 12.38 13.50
C MET A 330 8.93 12.46 14.61
N ARG A 331 9.13 11.79 15.75
CA ARG A 331 8.23 11.90 16.92
C ARG A 331 8.16 13.33 17.45
N GLU A 332 9.30 14.00 17.61
CA GLU A 332 9.39 15.37 18.12
C GLU A 332 8.69 16.39 17.20
N ASN A 333 8.54 16.07 15.91
CA ASN A 333 7.87 16.93 14.93
C ASN A 333 6.46 16.43 14.54
N ASN A 334 5.90 15.43 15.24
CA ASN A 334 4.59 14.84 14.95
C ASN A 334 4.46 14.35 13.49
N ILE A 335 5.44 13.56 13.04
CA ILE A 335 5.44 12.88 11.74
C ILE A 335 5.48 11.38 12.01
N GLY A 336 4.40 10.68 11.74
CA GLY A 336 4.38 9.22 11.83
C GLY A 336 5.20 8.58 10.70
N TYR A 337 5.54 7.29 10.80
CA TYR A 337 6.42 6.64 9.83
C TYR A 337 6.15 5.15 9.61
N THR A 338 6.51 4.69 8.42
CA THR A 338 6.65 3.26 8.09
C THR A 338 8.00 2.98 7.42
N PHE A 339 8.72 2.00 7.97
CA PHE A 339 10.04 1.64 7.44
C PHE A 339 9.93 0.66 6.26
N TRP A 340 10.76 0.89 5.24
CA TRP A 340 10.83 0.10 4.03
C TRP A 340 12.00 -0.90 4.08
N PRO A 341 11.76 -2.20 3.82
CA PRO A 341 10.47 -2.92 3.84
C PRO A 341 10.34 -3.84 5.06
N TYR A 342 9.19 -4.51 5.18
CA TYR A 342 8.98 -5.60 6.14
C TYR A 342 9.93 -6.78 5.88
N LYS A 343 9.99 -7.24 4.63
CA LYS A 343 10.67 -8.46 4.23
C LYS A 343 11.40 -8.26 2.90
N LYS A 344 12.63 -8.75 2.81
CA LYS A 344 13.41 -8.84 1.56
C LYS A 344 14.59 -9.82 1.72
N MET A 345 15.34 -10.06 0.66
CA MET A 345 16.58 -10.83 0.74
C MET A 345 17.66 -10.09 1.54
N ASP A 346 18.36 -10.85 2.40
CA ASP A 346 19.32 -10.38 3.42
C ASP A 346 18.69 -9.44 4.46
N GLY A 347 19.45 -8.53 5.08
CA GLY A 347 18.98 -7.62 6.16
C GLY A 347 18.52 -6.24 5.69
N SER A 348 18.42 -5.28 6.62
CA SER A 348 17.86 -3.93 6.40
C SER A 348 16.36 -3.95 6.08
N SER A 349 15.63 -4.68 6.91
CA SER A 349 14.18 -4.90 6.94
C SER A 349 13.83 -5.52 8.30
N PHE A 350 12.55 -5.70 8.62
CA PHE A 350 12.14 -6.37 9.86
C PHE A 350 12.60 -7.83 9.88
N VAL A 351 12.43 -8.52 8.75
CA VAL A 351 12.87 -9.90 8.57
C VAL A 351 13.63 -10.05 7.26
N GLY A 352 14.68 -10.87 7.28
CA GLY A 352 15.54 -11.16 6.15
C GLY A 352 15.34 -12.58 5.61
N ILE A 353 15.30 -12.70 4.29
CA ILE A 353 15.26 -13.99 3.60
C ILE A 353 16.69 -14.41 3.27
N THR A 354 17.09 -15.59 3.76
CA THR A 354 18.35 -16.21 3.35
C THR A 354 18.20 -16.71 1.91
N PRO A 355 19.06 -16.30 0.96
CA PRO A 355 19.01 -16.80 -0.40
C PRO A 355 19.12 -18.34 -0.42
N PRO A 356 18.24 -19.06 -1.14
CA PRO A 356 18.32 -20.51 -1.21
C PRO A 356 19.56 -20.95 -2.00
N GLU A 357 19.89 -22.24 -1.88
CA GLU A 357 20.93 -22.85 -2.70
C GLU A 357 20.65 -22.58 -4.20
N ASN A 358 21.71 -22.31 -4.96
CA ASN A 358 21.66 -22.03 -6.39
C ASN A 358 20.96 -20.71 -6.81
N TRP A 359 20.50 -19.85 -5.88
CA TRP A 359 19.95 -18.52 -6.22
C TRP A 359 20.94 -17.66 -7.01
N ALA A 360 22.25 -17.82 -6.76
CA ALA A 360 23.31 -17.13 -7.49
C ALA A 360 23.25 -17.37 -9.02
N ASN A 361 22.70 -18.50 -9.49
CA ASN A 361 22.52 -18.76 -10.92
C ASN A 361 21.36 -17.92 -11.51
N ILE A 362 20.31 -17.67 -10.73
CA ILE A 362 19.19 -16.80 -11.11
C ILE A 362 19.69 -15.35 -11.17
N LEU A 363 20.47 -14.94 -10.18
CA LEU A 363 21.14 -13.63 -10.17
C LEU A 363 22.10 -13.46 -11.36
N TYR A 364 22.91 -14.47 -11.67
CA TYR A 364 23.77 -14.44 -12.86
C TYR A 364 22.93 -14.23 -14.13
N PHE A 365 21.84 -14.97 -14.27
CA PHE A 365 20.95 -14.82 -15.41
C PHE A 365 20.29 -13.43 -15.45
N SER A 366 19.84 -12.88 -14.31
CA SER A 366 19.19 -11.56 -14.22
C SER A 366 20.11 -10.40 -14.62
N GLU A 367 21.42 -10.56 -14.48
CA GLU A 367 22.41 -9.54 -14.86
C GLU A 367 23.05 -9.76 -16.24
N SER A 368 22.86 -10.95 -16.82
CA SER A 368 23.37 -11.31 -18.15
C SER A 368 22.66 -10.56 -19.28
N PRO A 369 23.32 -10.35 -20.43
CA PRO A 369 22.64 -9.87 -21.64
C PRO A 369 21.49 -10.80 -22.03
N ARG A 370 20.32 -10.22 -22.33
CA ARG A 370 19.11 -10.95 -22.74
C ARG A 370 18.38 -10.23 -23.89
N THR A 371 19.11 -9.46 -24.69
CA THR A 371 18.53 -8.62 -25.76
C THR A 371 18.31 -9.39 -27.07
N SER A 372 18.91 -10.58 -27.21
CA SER A 372 18.65 -11.51 -28.30
C SER A 372 18.37 -12.93 -27.81
N TYR A 373 17.64 -13.71 -28.61
CA TYR A 373 17.40 -15.12 -28.29
C TYR A 373 18.68 -15.95 -28.16
N LYS A 374 19.77 -15.56 -28.85
CA LYS A 374 21.05 -16.23 -28.69
C LYS A 374 21.64 -15.95 -27.30
N GLU A 375 21.68 -14.69 -26.88
CA GLU A 375 22.15 -14.31 -25.54
C GLU A 375 21.34 -14.99 -24.43
N ILE A 376 20.00 -15.03 -24.57
CA ILE A 376 19.12 -15.74 -23.63
C ILE A 376 19.49 -17.22 -23.54
N ARG A 377 19.67 -17.92 -24.67
CA ARG A 377 20.04 -19.34 -24.67
C ARG A 377 21.43 -19.59 -24.10
N ASP A 378 22.38 -18.72 -24.42
CA ASP A 378 23.77 -18.87 -23.98
C ASP A 378 23.93 -18.63 -22.47
N ALA A 379 23.16 -17.70 -21.89
CA ALA A 379 23.21 -17.36 -20.47
C ALA A 379 22.37 -18.29 -19.58
N ARG A 380 21.40 -19.02 -20.15
CA ARG A 380 20.42 -19.79 -19.36
C ARG A 380 21.09 -20.95 -18.61
N PRO A 381 20.99 -21.00 -17.26
CA PRO A 381 21.49 -22.13 -16.48
C PRO A 381 20.59 -23.37 -16.61
N ASP A 382 20.97 -24.46 -15.94
CA ASP A 382 20.13 -25.66 -15.86
C ASP A 382 18.73 -25.33 -15.30
N GLN A 383 17.69 -25.62 -16.08
CA GLN A 383 16.33 -25.20 -15.77
C GLN A 383 15.73 -25.95 -14.57
N MET A 384 16.11 -27.21 -14.34
CA MET A 384 15.62 -27.96 -13.19
C MET A 384 16.18 -27.40 -11.88
N MET A 385 17.48 -27.07 -11.88
CA MET A 385 18.16 -26.43 -10.76
C MET A 385 17.51 -25.10 -10.39
N VAL A 386 17.31 -24.20 -11.35
CA VAL A 386 16.72 -22.87 -11.04
C VAL A 386 15.25 -22.95 -10.68
N ARG A 387 14.47 -23.86 -11.27
CA ARG A 387 13.08 -24.11 -10.82
C ARG A 387 13.03 -24.55 -9.37
N LYS A 388 13.95 -25.44 -8.95
CA LYS A 388 14.08 -25.83 -7.55
C LYS A 388 14.44 -24.62 -6.67
N ALA A 389 15.45 -23.83 -7.06
CA ALA A 389 15.86 -22.64 -6.31
C ALA A 389 14.73 -21.60 -6.16
N MET A 390 13.90 -21.42 -7.19
CA MET A 390 12.71 -20.55 -7.11
C MET A 390 11.68 -21.06 -6.10
N MET A 391 11.41 -22.36 -6.04
CA MET A 391 10.48 -22.92 -5.04
C MET A 391 11.09 -22.98 -3.63
N ASP A 392 12.40 -23.22 -3.52
CA ASP A 392 13.12 -23.10 -2.25
C ASP A 392 13.06 -21.66 -1.72
N PHE A 393 13.09 -20.66 -2.61
CA PHE A 393 12.88 -19.26 -2.25
C PHE A 393 11.49 -19.02 -1.67
N ILE A 394 10.43 -19.63 -2.23
CA ILE A 394 9.07 -19.56 -1.67
C ILE A 394 9.03 -20.12 -0.23
N GLU A 395 9.69 -21.26 0.03
CA GLU A 395 9.77 -21.79 1.39
C GLU A 395 10.58 -20.86 2.31
N ALA A 396 11.68 -20.28 1.81
CA ALA A 396 12.50 -19.33 2.57
C ALA A 396 11.75 -18.03 2.92
N CYS A 397 10.75 -17.63 2.13
CA CYS A 397 9.92 -16.45 2.40
C CYS A 397 8.98 -16.61 3.60
N LYS A 398 8.68 -17.85 4.03
CA LYS A 398 7.82 -18.09 5.20
C LYS A 398 8.52 -17.57 6.45
N LEU A 399 7.80 -16.82 7.29
CA LEU A 399 8.35 -16.15 8.48
C LEU A 399 9.23 -17.08 9.35
N LYS A 400 8.79 -18.31 9.58
CA LYS A 400 9.53 -19.32 10.38
C LYS A 400 10.94 -19.64 9.86
N ASN A 401 11.22 -19.35 8.59
CA ASN A 401 12.50 -19.58 7.91
C ASN A 401 13.28 -18.28 7.68
N CYS A 402 12.68 -17.12 7.98
CA CYS A 402 13.33 -15.82 7.88
C CYS A 402 14.19 -15.54 9.11
N VAL A 403 15.18 -14.66 8.96
CA VAL A 403 16.02 -14.15 10.04
C VAL A 403 15.42 -12.85 10.55
N VAL A 404 14.97 -12.82 11.81
CA VAL A 404 14.48 -11.60 12.46
C VAL A 404 15.65 -10.64 12.72
N GLN A 405 15.49 -9.37 12.34
CA GLN A 405 16.50 -8.33 12.51
C GLN A 405 16.20 -7.51 13.78
N GLU A 406 16.49 -8.07 14.96
CA GLU A 406 16.12 -7.47 16.25
C GLU A 406 16.67 -6.04 16.43
N GLY A 407 17.94 -5.80 16.09
CA GLY A 407 18.55 -4.46 16.17
C GLY A 407 17.84 -3.42 15.28
N TYR A 408 17.47 -3.84 14.06
CA TYR A 408 16.69 -3.01 13.14
C TYR A 408 15.32 -2.67 13.73
N ILE A 409 14.60 -3.64 14.28
CA ILE A 409 13.27 -3.41 14.87
C ILE A 409 13.37 -2.48 16.09
N GLN A 410 14.32 -2.75 16.99
CA GLN A 410 14.52 -1.96 18.21
C GLN A 410 14.91 -0.51 17.92
N SER A 411 15.68 -0.26 16.84
CA SER A 411 16.05 1.10 16.44
C SER A 411 14.81 1.95 16.10
N LEU A 412 13.71 1.35 15.66
CA LEU A 412 12.46 2.04 15.35
C LEU A 412 11.66 2.42 16.61
N GLY A 413 12.17 2.08 17.80
CA GLY A 413 11.45 2.17 19.07
C GLY A 413 10.29 1.16 19.16
N MET A 414 10.45 0.03 18.48
CA MET A 414 9.59 -1.14 18.55
C MET A 414 10.21 -2.19 19.50
N LYS A 415 9.42 -3.17 19.94
CA LYS A 415 9.74 -4.16 20.96
C LYS A 415 10.59 -5.31 20.46
#